data_AF-A0A916I9A9-F1
#
_entry.id   AF-A0A916I9A9-F1
#
_cell.length_a   1.000
_cell.length_b   1.000
_cell.length_c   1.000
_cell.angle_alpha   90.00
_cell.angle_beta   90.00
_cell.angle_gamma   90.00
#
_symmetry.space_group_name_H-M   'P 1'
#
loop_
_entity.id
_entity.type
_entity.pdbx_description
1 polymer ?
#
loop_
_entity_poly.entity_id
_entity_poly.type
_entity_poly.pdbx_seq_one_letter_code
_entity_poly.pdbx_strand_id
1 'polypeptide(L)'
;MSAPSGPAQINLDVTILTNLFQFKGKLPIMGVFQTFVNDDQRPTFTLNDFDALGVNANNPAAHLKQAEMFISKRICQIIAVSNVPQGGLQLMSRSESLAMYTQNYSIIGKFHLGPDARLNDFAEVSLSQFIIASEVRIFPLFDARPGVIDASPIALIHKTAILGYHKF
;
A
#
# COMPACT_ATOMS: atom_id res chain seq x y z
N MET A 1 7.11 15.16 37.82
CA MET A 1 7.51 13.98 37.04
C MET A 1 6.75 14.00 35.73
N SER A 2 7.40 14.36 34.63
CA SER A 2 6.83 14.29 33.28
C SER A 2 6.83 12.82 32.83
N ALA A 3 5.68 12.33 32.35
CA ALA A 3 5.57 10.99 31.77
C ALA A 3 6.58 10.84 30.62
N PRO A 4 7.20 9.66 30.44
CA PRO A 4 8.06 9.43 29.29
C PRO A 4 7.24 9.67 28.01
N SER A 5 7.71 10.58 27.18
CA SER A 5 7.14 10.81 25.85
C SER A 5 7.20 9.50 25.09
N GLY A 6 6.04 8.91 24.79
CA GLY A 6 5.94 7.73 23.94
C GLY A 6 6.60 7.97 22.58
N PRO A 7 6.85 6.89 21.81
CA PRO A 7 7.45 7.03 20.48
C PRO A 7 6.62 8.01 19.63
N ALA A 8 7.30 8.85 18.86
CA ALA A 8 6.64 9.85 18.01
C ALA A 8 5.66 9.15 17.05
N GLN A 9 4.38 9.50 17.18
CA GLN A 9 3.34 9.07 16.26
C GLN A 9 3.20 10.07 15.13
N ILE A 10 3.16 9.58 13.90
CA ILE A 10 2.86 10.38 12.72
C ILE A 10 1.53 9.91 12.12
N ASN A 11 0.71 10.83 11.65
CA ASN A 11 -0.49 10.50 10.90
C ASN A 11 -0.19 10.68 9.42
N LEU A 12 -0.28 9.58 8.66
CA LEU A 12 0.03 9.57 7.24
C LEU A 12 -1.25 9.43 6.41
N ASP A 13 -1.43 10.31 5.44
CA ASP A 13 -2.52 10.19 4.48
C ASP A 13 -2.22 9.02 3.52
N VAL A 14 -3.10 8.02 3.53
CA VAL A 14 -2.96 6.81 2.74
C VAL A 14 -4.24 6.53 1.94
N THR A 15 -4.07 5.83 0.83
CA THR A 15 -5.14 5.15 0.10
C THR A 15 -4.86 3.65 0.12
N ILE A 16 -5.70 2.87 0.78
CA ILE A 16 -5.59 1.41 0.84
C ILE A 16 -6.57 0.79 -0.15
N LEU A 17 -6.06 -0.01 -1.09
CA LEU A 17 -6.85 -0.77 -2.06
C LEU A 17 -6.98 -2.23 -1.63
N THR A 18 -8.22 -2.71 -1.67
CA THR A 18 -8.61 -4.11 -1.50
C THR A 18 -9.32 -4.59 -2.76
N ASN A 19 -9.80 -5.84 -2.77
CA ASN A 19 -10.59 -6.39 -3.88
C ASN A 19 -11.93 -5.65 -4.07
N LEU A 20 -12.49 -5.06 -3.01
CA LEU A 20 -13.85 -4.53 -3.02
C LEU A 20 -13.92 -3.03 -2.78
N PHE A 21 -12.94 -2.48 -2.07
CA PHE A 21 -12.96 -1.11 -1.58
C PHE A 21 -11.60 -0.41 -1.72
N GLN A 22 -11.69 0.89 -1.93
CA GLN A 22 -10.63 1.87 -1.72
C GLN A 22 -10.94 2.62 -0.43
N PHE A 23 -9.98 2.68 0.49
CA PHE A 23 -10.09 3.43 1.73
C PHE A 23 -9.09 4.59 1.73
N LYS A 24 -9.57 5.83 1.79
CA LYS A 24 -8.75 7.03 1.96
C LYS A 24 -8.85 7.48 3.42
N GLY A 25 -7.74 7.81 4.06
CA GLY A 25 -7.76 8.28 5.44
C GLY A 25 -6.37 8.45 6.04
N LYS A 26 -6.31 8.58 7.37
CA LYS A 26 -5.07 8.79 8.12
C LYS A 26 -4.65 7.53 8.84
N LEU A 27 -3.47 7.02 8.51
CA LEU A 27 -2.84 5.88 9.18
C LEU A 27 -1.91 6.39 10.29
N PRO A 28 -2.21 6.14 11.58
CA PRO A 28 -1.30 6.43 12.68
C PRO A 28 -0.15 5.43 12.66
N ILE A 29 1.05 5.93 12.38
CA ILE A 29 2.27 5.14 12.32
C ILE A 29 3.07 5.38 13.59
N MET A 30 3.50 4.29 14.22
CA MET A 30 4.45 4.32 15.32
C MET A 30 5.84 3.93 14.80
N GLY A 31 6.81 4.84 14.91
CA GLY A 31 8.18 4.59 14.44
C GLY A 31 8.33 4.67 12.92
N VAL A 32 9.19 3.82 12.34
CA VAL A 32 9.47 3.81 10.90
C VAL A 32 8.32 3.16 10.14
N PHE A 33 7.79 3.87 9.12
CA PHE A 33 6.62 3.42 8.35
C PHE A 33 6.84 2.03 7.73
N GLN A 34 8.00 1.78 7.13
CA GLN A 34 8.33 0.48 6.54
C GLN A 34 8.29 -0.67 7.56
N THR A 35 8.79 -0.45 8.78
CA THR A 35 8.73 -1.45 9.86
C THR A 35 7.28 -1.67 10.30
N PHE A 36 6.51 -0.59 10.49
CA PHE A 36 5.12 -0.65 10.91
C PHE A 36 4.23 -1.46 9.94
N VAL A 37 4.35 -1.22 8.63
CA VAL A 37 3.55 -1.96 7.64
C VAL A 37 3.91 -3.44 7.56
N ASN A 38 5.17 -3.79 7.81
CA ASN A 38 5.66 -5.17 7.77
C ASN A 38 5.65 -5.88 9.13
N ASP A 39 5.15 -5.24 10.20
CA ASP A 39 5.06 -5.86 11.53
C ASP A 39 3.95 -6.93 11.57
N ASP A 40 4.36 -8.20 11.63
CA ASP A 40 3.48 -9.37 11.73
C ASP A 40 2.70 -9.44 13.05
N GLN A 41 3.21 -8.81 14.13
CA GLN A 41 2.51 -8.73 15.41
C GLN A 41 1.34 -7.73 15.36
N ARG A 42 1.27 -6.92 14.30
CA ARG A 42 0.19 -5.96 14.04
C ARG A 42 -0.50 -6.33 12.72
N PRO A 43 -1.39 -7.33 12.69
CA PRO A 43 -1.99 -7.83 11.45
C PRO A 43 -3.05 -6.91 10.83
N THR A 44 -3.32 -5.76 11.47
CA THR A 44 -4.42 -4.87 11.13
C THR A 44 -3.93 -3.42 11.11
N PHE A 45 -4.37 -2.67 10.12
CA PHE A 45 -4.26 -1.21 10.08
C PHE A 45 -5.49 -0.58 10.74
N THR A 46 -5.27 0.47 11.52
CA THR A 46 -6.34 1.36 11.97
C THR A 46 -6.30 2.61 11.10
N LEU A 47 -7.40 2.93 10.42
CA LEU A 47 -7.51 4.10 9.57
C LEU A 47 -8.51 5.08 10.19
N ASN A 48 -8.04 6.30 10.46
CA ASN A 48 -8.83 7.38 11.05
C ASN A 48 -9.38 8.33 9.99
N ASP A 49 -10.53 8.94 10.27
CA ASP A 49 -11.23 9.89 9.40
C ASP A 49 -11.42 9.36 7.97
N PHE A 50 -11.82 8.09 7.84
CA PHE A 50 -11.76 7.41 6.55
C PHE A 50 -12.99 7.61 5.67
N ASP A 51 -12.72 7.49 4.37
CA ASP A 51 -13.65 7.50 3.26
C ASP A 51 -13.46 6.20 2.47
N ALA A 52 -14.50 5.36 2.42
CA ALA A 52 -14.53 4.13 1.66
C ALA A 52 -15.33 4.31 0.37
N LEU A 53 -14.74 3.89 -0.74
CA LEU A 53 -15.34 3.84 -2.07
C LEU A 53 -15.37 2.39 -2.55
N GLY A 54 -16.54 1.88 -2.92
CA GLY A 54 -16.63 0.59 -3.60
C GLY A 54 -15.94 0.67 -4.96
N VAL A 55 -14.91 -0.14 -5.19
CA VAL A 55 -14.04 0.04 -6.38
C VAL A 55 -14.75 -0.32 -7.68
N ASN A 56 -15.60 -1.35 -7.67
CA ASN A 56 -16.38 -1.75 -8.84
C ASN A 56 -17.61 -0.85 -8.99
N ALA A 57 -17.95 -0.48 -10.24
CA ALA A 57 -19.13 0.34 -10.54
C ALA A 57 -20.46 -0.28 -10.03
N ASN A 58 -20.52 -1.61 -9.94
CA ASN A 58 -21.69 -2.36 -9.46
C ASN A 58 -21.67 -2.64 -7.95
N ASN A 59 -20.64 -2.21 -7.21
CA ASN A 59 -20.64 -2.37 -5.76
C ASN A 59 -21.76 -1.50 -5.15
N PRO A 60 -22.75 -2.10 -4.44
CA PRO A 60 -23.88 -1.36 -3.87
C PRO A 60 -23.45 -0.43 -2.73
N ALA A 61 -22.36 -0.77 -2.04
CA ALA A 61 -21.70 0.13 -1.11
C ALA A 61 -20.86 1.13 -1.92
N ALA A 62 -21.55 2.12 -2.50
CA ALA A 62 -20.92 3.14 -3.33
C ALA A 62 -19.90 3.94 -2.52
N HIS A 63 -20.34 4.52 -1.39
CA HIS A 63 -19.54 5.42 -0.58
C HIS A 63 -19.93 5.36 0.89
N LEU A 64 -18.95 5.37 1.79
CA LEU A 64 -19.14 5.38 3.24
C LEU A 64 -18.06 6.22 3.91
N LYS A 65 -18.46 7.11 4.83
CA LYS A 65 -17.53 7.87 5.67
C LYS A 65 -17.77 7.53 7.14
N GLN A 66 -16.71 7.28 7.89
CA GLN A 66 -16.76 6.94 9.32
C GLN A 66 -15.46 7.42 10.02
N ALA A 67 -15.49 7.46 11.34
CA ALA A 67 -14.37 7.98 12.14
C ALA A 67 -13.17 7.01 12.18
N GLU A 68 -13.42 5.70 12.19
CA GLU A 68 -12.38 4.69 12.38
C GLU A 68 -12.73 3.38 11.65
N MET A 69 -11.74 2.76 11.02
CA MET A 69 -11.85 1.41 10.45
C MET A 69 -10.61 0.57 10.68
N PHE A 70 -10.84 -0.72 10.90
CA PHE A 70 -9.81 -1.74 11.05
C PHE A 70 -9.71 -2.56 9.76
N ILE A 71 -8.56 -2.53 9.11
CA ILE A 71 -8.31 -3.22 7.83
C ILE A 71 -7.26 -4.30 8.03
N SER A 72 -7.60 -5.56 7.79
CA SER A 72 -6.59 -6.63 7.84
C SER A 72 -5.53 -6.41 6.75
N LYS A 73 -4.25 -6.51 7.12
CA LYS A 73 -3.13 -6.44 6.17
C LYS A 73 -3.25 -7.50 5.06
N ARG A 74 -3.84 -8.65 5.36
CA ARG A 74 -3.99 -9.79 4.42
C ARG A 74 -4.95 -9.52 3.26
N ILE A 75 -5.92 -8.62 3.43
CA ILE A 75 -6.87 -8.25 2.35
C ILE A 75 -6.41 -7.01 1.58
N CYS A 76 -5.34 -6.36 2.05
CA CYS A 76 -4.74 -5.23 1.38
C CYS A 76 -4.00 -5.72 0.14
N GLN A 77 -4.29 -5.13 -1.01
CA GLN A 77 -3.49 -5.33 -2.22
C GLN A 77 -2.42 -4.25 -2.33
N ILE A 78 -2.79 -2.99 -2.12
CA ILE A 78 -1.92 -1.83 -2.36
C ILE A 78 -2.15 -0.79 -1.27
N ILE A 79 -1.08 -0.22 -0.72
CA ILE A 79 -1.10 1.01 0.09
C ILE A 79 -0.44 2.10 -0.74
N ALA A 80 -1.21 3.05 -1.24
CA ALA A 80 -0.73 4.24 -1.90
C ALA A 80 -0.55 5.38 -0.90
N VAL A 81 0.54 6.12 -1.04
CA VAL A 81 0.92 7.23 -0.16
C VAL A 81 1.28 8.43 -1.00
N SER A 82 0.59 9.55 -0.75
CA SER A 82 0.76 10.78 -1.52
C SER A 82 2.09 11.47 -1.21
N ASN A 83 2.56 11.35 0.03
CA ASN A 83 3.84 11.87 0.48
C ASN A 83 4.49 10.87 1.42
N VAL A 84 5.81 10.70 1.34
CA VAL A 84 6.56 9.88 2.30
C VAL A 84 6.96 10.76 3.47
N PRO A 85 6.66 10.38 4.72
CA PRO A 85 7.15 11.12 5.88
C PRO A 85 8.68 11.06 5.91
N GLN A 86 9.34 12.18 6.27
CA GLN A 86 10.79 12.24 6.34
C GLN A 86 11.34 11.11 7.22
N GLY A 87 12.24 10.28 6.67
CA GLY A 87 12.81 9.12 7.37
C GLY A 87 11.88 7.91 7.53
N GLY A 88 10.65 7.95 7.00
CA GLY A 88 9.67 6.88 7.16
C GLY A 88 9.84 5.71 6.18
N LEU A 89 10.39 5.97 4.99
CA LEU A 89 10.59 4.97 3.95
C LEU A 89 12.00 5.12 3.38
N GLN A 90 12.79 4.05 3.43
CA GLN A 90 14.09 4.01 2.79
C GLN A 90 13.94 3.24 1.47
N LEU A 91 13.96 3.98 0.36
CA LEU A 91 13.96 3.36 -0.95
C LEU A 91 15.32 2.72 -1.20
N MET A 92 15.32 1.46 -1.63
CA MET A 92 16.55 0.80 -2.06
C MET A 92 17.07 1.49 -3.33
N SER A 93 18.39 1.63 -3.43
CA SER A 93 19.05 2.33 -4.55
C SER A 93 18.84 1.61 -5.88
N ARG A 94 18.73 0.28 -5.83
CA ARG A 94 18.40 -0.54 -6.99
C ARG A 94 16.90 -0.55 -7.22
N SER A 95 16.50 -0.12 -8.41
CA SER A 95 15.11 -0.21 -8.87
C SER A 95 15.02 -0.77 -10.28
N GLU A 96 13.95 -1.48 -10.58
CA GLU A 96 13.63 -1.99 -11.91
C GLU A 96 12.25 -1.45 -12.33
N SER A 97 12.12 -1.05 -13.60
CA SER A 97 10.82 -0.66 -14.15
C SER A 97 10.06 -1.94 -14.51
N LEU A 98 8.96 -2.21 -13.81
CA LEU A 98 8.18 -3.44 -13.96
C LEU A 98 6.70 -3.14 -14.07
N ALA A 99 6.00 -3.99 -14.81
CA ALA A 99 4.56 -4.14 -14.72
C ALA A 99 4.26 -5.35 -13.84
N MET A 100 3.49 -5.15 -12.78
CA MET A 100 3.09 -6.15 -11.80
C MET A 100 1.57 -6.33 -11.85
N TYR A 101 1.11 -7.56 -11.70
CA TYR A 101 -0.30 -7.91 -11.80
C TYR A 101 -0.81 -8.46 -10.49
N THR A 102 -1.94 -7.91 -10.03
CA THR A 102 -2.78 -8.51 -8.99
C THR A 102 -4.06 -9.02 -9.62
N GLN A 103 -4.95 -9.59 -8.80
CA GLN A 103 -6.28 -10.00 -9.28
C GLN A 103 -7.08 -8.83 -9.88
N ASN A 104 -6.92 -7.61 -9.35
CA ASN A 104 -7.77 -6.47 -9.68
C ASN A 104 -7.03 -5.32 -10.36
N TYR A 105 -5.69 -5.30 -10.32
CA TYR A 105 -4.93 -4.16 -10.82
C TYR A 105 -3.69 -4.62 -11.60
N SER A 106 -3.37 -3.90 -12.68
CA SER A 106 -2.01 -3.84 -13.23
C SER A 106 -1.33 -2.59 -12.66
N ILE A 107 -0.11 -2.77 -12.18
CA ILE A 107 0.67 -1.76 -11.48
C ILE A 107 1.96 -1.56 -12.24
N ILE A 108 2.21 -0.36 -12.73
CA ILE A 108 3.42 0.01 -13.45
C ILE A 108 4.21 1.00 -12.62
N GLY A 109 5.50 0.77 -12.43
CA GLY A 109 6.36 1.70 -11.69
C GLY A 109 7.80 1.20 -11.54
N LYS A 110 8.57 1.90 -10.71
CA LYS A 110 9.93 1.54 -10.32
C LYS A 110 9.89 0.74 -9.03
N PHE A 111 10.06 -0.57 -9.12
CA PHE A 111 10.07 -1.47 -7.97
C PHE A 111 11.46 -1.48 -7.35
N HIS A 112 11.55 -1.31 -6.03
CA HIS A 112 12.81 -1.24 -5.30
C HIS A 112 13.18 -2.62 -4.77
N LEU A 113 14.36 -3.11 -5.16
CA LEU A 113 14.80 -4.48 -4.88
C LEU A 113 16.08 -4.48 -4.03
N GLY A 114 16.26 -5.56 -3.26
CA GLY A 114 17.52 -5.81 -2.56
C GLY A 114 18.69 -5.91 -3.55
N PRO A 115 19.92 -5.62 -3.10
CA PRO A 115 21.10 -5.65 -3.97
C PRO A 115 21.28 -7.00 -4.68
N ASP A 116 20.99 -8.09 -3.97
CA ASP A 116 21.19 -9.46 -4.46
C ASP A 116 19.92 -10.13 -4.99
N ALA A 117 18.77 -9.45 -4.95
CA ALA A 117 17.49 -10.03 -5.35
C ALA A 117 17.45 -10.26 -6.87
N ARG A 118 17.17 -11.47 -7.33
CA ARG A 118 17.03 -11.70 -8.77
C ARG A 118 15.61 -11.36 -9.17
N LEU A 119 15.43 -10.83 -10.38
CA LEU A 119 14.09 -10.41 -10.79
C LEU A 119 13.11 -11.59 -10.78
N ASN A 120 13.55 -12.81 -11.11
CA ASN A 120 12.70 -14.00 -11.15
C ASN A 120 12.24 -14.49 -9.77
N ASP A 121 12.84 -14.03 -8.67
CA ASP A 121 12.51 -14.49 -7.31
C ASP A 121 12.24 -13.36 -6.30
N PHE A 122 12.38 -12.09 -6.69
CA PHE A 122 12.39 -10.98 -5.73
C PHE A 122 11.11 -10.87 -4.88
N ALA A 123 9.96 -11.17 -5.46
CA ALA A 123 8.69 -11.10 -4.74
C ALA A 123 8.58 -12.17 -3.63
N GLU A 124 9.15 -13.35 -3.87
CA GLU A 124 9.14 -14.49 -2.95
C GLU A 124 10.25 -14.39 -1.90
N VAL A 125 11.46 -13.97 -2.33
CA VAL A 125 12.64 -13.86 -1.46
C VAL A 125 12.55 -12.65 -0.51
N SER A 126 11.69 -11.68 -0.80
CA SER A 126 11.45 -10.55 0.10
C SER A 126 10.93 -11.00 1.47
N LEU A 127 11.72 -10.72 2.51
CA LEU A 127 11.31 -10.87 3.91
C LEU A 127 10.19 -9.88 4.30
N SER A 128 10.04 -8.78 3.56
CA SER A 128 8.95 -7.82 3.75
C SER A 128 7.65 -8.37 3.16
N GLN A 129 6.53 -8.18 3.87
CA GLN A 129 5.18 -8.44 3.37
C GLN A 129 4.81 -7.52 2.20
N PHE A 130 5.33 -6.30 2.21
CA PHE A 130 5.06 -5.28 1.20
C PHE A 130 6.30 -4.97 0.36
N ILE A 131 6.12 -4.95 -0.96
CA ILE A 131 7.11 -4.52 -1.95
C ILE A 131 6.87 -3.06 -2.26
N ILE A 132 7.93 -2.25 -2.21
CA ILE A 132 7.85 -0.81 -2.45
C ILE A 132 8.06 -0.52 -3.94
N ALA A 133 7.18 0.30 -4.50
CA ALA A 133 7.33 0.88 -5.83
C ALA A 133 7.19 2.41 -5.79
N SER A 134 7.91 3.09 -6.67
CA SER A 134 7.82 4.53 -6.91
C SER A 134 7.32 4.84 -8.32
N GLU A 135 6.83 6.07 -8.51
CA GLU A 135 6.29 6.56 -9.79
C GLU A 135 5.18 5.65 -10.33
N VAL A 136 4.26 5.26 -9.43
CA VAL A 136 3.33 4.17 -9.67
C VAL A 136 2.11 4.66 -10.44
N ARG A 137 1.74 3.92 -11.49
CA ARG A 137 0.44 3.97 -12.16
C ARG A 137 -0.32 2.69 -11.90
N ILE A 138 -1.61 2.82 -11.61
CA ILE A 138 -2.51 1.75 -11.20
C ILE A 138 -3.64 1.69 -12.22
N PHE A 139 -3.76 0.56 -12.89
CA PHE A 139 -4.76 0.30 -13.91
C PHE A 139 -5.72 -0.77 -13.40
N PRO A 140 -7.00 -0.46 -13.13
CA PRO A 140 -7.97 -1.48 -12.75
C PRO A 140 -8.18 -2.46 -13.91
N LEU A 141 -8.26 -3.75 -13.59
CA LEU A 141 -8.54 -4.84 -14.53
C LEU A 141 -10.03 -5.22 -14.53
N PHE A 142 -10.88 -4.27 -14.17
CA PHE A 142 -12.32 -4.38 -14.04
C PHE A 142 -12.98 -3.02 -14.30
N ASP A 143 -14.30 -2.99 -14.40
CA ASP A 143 -15.07 -1.74 -14.55
C ASP A 143 -15.04 -0.92 -13.25
N ALA A 144 -14.03 -0.06 -13.15
CA ALA A 144 -13.81 0.77 -11.98
C ALA A 144 -14.82 1.91 -11.90
N ARG A 145 -15.29 2.16 -10.68
CA ARG A 145 -16.05 3.35 -10.34
C ARG A 145 -15.15 4.59 -10.49
N PRO A 146 -15.69 5.72 -10.98
CA PRO A 146 -14.95 6.99 -10.96
C PRO A 146 -14.43 7.34 -9.56
N GLY A 147 -13.19 7.82 -9.46
CA GLY A 147 -12.55 8.22 -8.20
C GLY A 147 -11.68 7.15 -7.53
N VAL A 148 -11.62 5.93 -8.09
CA VAL A 148 -10.55 4.98 -7.77
C VAL A 148 -9.20 5.58 -8.21
N ILE A 149 -8.19 5.47 -7.35
CA ILE A 149 -6.85 6.00 -7.56
C ILE A 149 -6.18 5.30 -8.75
N ASP A 150 -5.54 6.10 -9.61
CA ASP A 150 -4.89 5.67 -10.85
C ASP A 150 -3.38 5.92 -10.85
N ALA A 151 -2.86 6.67 -9.87
CA ALA A 151 -1.44 6.92 -9.69
C ALA A 151 -1.07 7.27 -8.25
N SER A 152 0.17 6.99 -7.88
CA SER A 152 0.75 7.40 -6.59
C SER A 152 2.26 7.58 -6.71
N PRO A 153 2.88 8.60 -6.07
CA PRO A 153 4.33 8.72 -6.03
C PRO A 153 5.02 7.49 -5.43
N ILE A 154 4.40 6.91 -4.41
CA ILE A 154 4.81 5.65 -3.79
C ILE A 154 3.61 4.73 -3.59
N ALA A 155 3.82 3.44 -3.85
CA ALA A 155 2.89 2.40 -3.45
C ALA A 155 3.63 1.23 -2.79
N LEU A 156 2.95 0.57 -1.87
CA LEU A 156 3.39 -0.65 -1.22
C LEU A 156 2.44 -1.76 -1.62
N ILE A 157 2.94 -2.77 -2.34
CA ILE A 157 2.15 -3.86 -2.88
C ILE A 157 2.31 -5.08 -1.97
N HIS A 158 1.22 -5.62 -1.45
CA HIS A 158 1.29 -6.81 -0.60
C HIS A 158 1.70 -8.02 -1.44
N LYS A 159 2.73 -8.77 -1.01
CA LYS A 159 3.33 -9.84 -1.82
C LYS A 159 2.35 -10.95 -2.19
N THR A 160 1.42 -11.30 -1.29
CA THR A 160 0.42 -12.34 -1.57
C THR A 160 -0.64 -11.92 -2.59
N ALA A 161 -0.72 -10.63 -2.95
CA ALA A 161 -1.61 -10.15 -4.00
C ALA A 161 -0.98 -10.26 -5.39
N ILE A 162 0.32 -10.55 -5.48
CA ILE A 162 1.07 -10.59 -6.74
C ILE A 162 0.82 -11.92 -7.44
N LEU A 163 0.31 -11.85 -8.67
CA LEU A 163 0.07 -13.00 -9.54
C LEU A 163 1.17 -13.19 -10.58
N GLY A 164 1.87 -12.11 -10.94
CA GLY A 164 2.96 -12.13 -11.91
C GLY A 164 3.51 -10.73 -12.17
N TYR A 165 4.63 -10.66 -12.87
CA TYR A 165 5.28 -9.41 -13.25
C TYR A 165 6.22 -9.61 -14.45
N HIS A 166 6.52 -8.53 -15.18
CA HIS A 166 7.51 -8.52 -16.25
C HIS A 166 8.18 -7.15 -16.40
N LYS A 167 9.33 -7.13 -17.09
CA LYS A 167 9.97 -5.88 -17.53
C LYS A 167 9.25 -5.34 -18.76
N PHE A 168 9.15 -4.02 -18.88
CA PHE A 168 8.67 -3.33 -20.07
C PHE A 168 9.64 -2.21 -20.47
#